data_AF-A0A934QHL8-F1
#
_entry.id   AF-A0A934QHL8-F1
#
_cell.length_a   1.000
_cell.length_b   1.000
_cell.length_c   1.000
_cell.angle_alpha   90.00
_cell.angle_beta   90.00
_cell.angle_gamma   90.00
#
_symmetry.space_group_name_H-M   'P 1'
#
loop_
_entity.id
_entity.type
_entity.pdbx_description
1 polymer ?
#
loop_
_entity_poly.entity_id
_entity_poly.type
_entity_poly.pdbx_seq_one_letter_code
_entity_poly.pdbx_strand_id
1 'polypeptide(L)'
;MRWADSQDARAEPVDEPAHPTITDHERGAGAVAHSLEQLVRVHFARSFVHGLKPAQWHALRYFAVMPQEQRTVTAFARHRGSTMGTASTTISALVRKGYLGRRGSGARNSGLHVTEEGHELLSDDPINELVQAIDTLDPQERSALERALPKLVDYMTRGD
;
A
#
# COMPACT_ATOMS: atom_id res chain seq x y z
N MET A 1 26.95 29.70 -66.82
CA MET A 1 27.05 29.91 -65.36
C MET A 1 26.64 28.60 -64.68
N ARG A 2 27.62 27.92 -64.03
CA ARG A 2 27.56 26.71 -63.15
C ARG A 2 26.91 25.41 -63.74
N TRP A 3 27.63 24.32 -64.01
CA TRP A 3 28.25 23.30 -63.11
C TRP A 3 27.28 22.77 -62.05
N ALA A 4 26.73 21.56 -62.26
CA ALA A 4 27.09 20.31 -61.55
C ALA A 4 26.28 20.19 -60.23
N ASP A 5 25.95 19.04 -59.65
CA ASP A 5 26.35 17.66 -59.84
C ASP A 5 25.27 16.81 -59.16
N SER A 6 25.28 15.52 -59.43
CA SER A 6 24.59 14.50 -58.62
C SER A 6 24.99 14.64 -57.15
N GLN A 7 24.11 14.30 -56.21
CA GLN A 7 24.39 13.37 -55.10
C GLN A 7 23.08 12.95 -54.43
N ASP A 8 22.65 11.74 -54.77
CA ASP A 8 22.41 10.65 -53.82
C ASP A 8 22.30 11.10 -52.35
N ALA A 9 21.08 11.47 -51.94
CA ALA A 9 20.75 11.63 -50.53
C ALA A 9 20.72 10.22 -49.90
N ARG A 10 21.91 9.71 -49.55
CA ARG A 10 22.04 8.64 -48.57
C ARG A 10 21.34 9.13 -47.30
N ALA A 11 20.15 8.59 -47.06
CA ALA A 11 19.49 8.72 -45.77
C ALA A 11 20.48 8.20 -44.71
N GLU A 12 20.99 9.11 -43.89
CA GLU A 12 21.74 8.71 -42.70
C GLU A 12 20.84 7.83 -41.84
N PRO A 13 21.35 6.72 -41.27
CA PRO A 13 20.58 5.98 -40.30
C PRO A 13 20.37 6.91 -39.11
N VAL A 14 19.12 7.37 -38.95
CA VAL A 14 18.70 8.09 -37.76
C VAL A 14 18.97 7.15 -36.60
N ASP A 15 19.92 7.52 -35.74
CA ASP A 15 20.23 6.82 -34.50
C ASP A 15 19.00 6.97 -33.58
N GLU A 16 18.05 6.06 -33.77
CA GLU A 16 16.83 5.96 -32.97
C GLU A 16 17.28 5.76 -31.52
N PRO A 17 16.91 6.66 -30.58
CA PRO A 17 17.37 6.54 -29.21
C PRO A 17 16.91 5.19 -28.69
N ALA A 18 17.87 4.34 -28.32
CA ALA A 18 17.63 3.01 -27.78
C ALA A 18 16.51 3.09 -26.73
N HIS A 19 15.32 2.64 -27.11
CA HIS A 19 14.24 2.43 -26.18
C HIS A 19 14.81 1.54 -25.07
N PRO A 20 14.77 1.95 -23.79
CA PRO A 20 15.29 1.13 -22.72
C PRO A 20 14.61 -0.23 -22.81
N THR A 21 15.37 -1.24 -23.22
CA THR A 21 14.85 -2.58 -23.46
C THR A 21 14.27 -3.07 -22.14
N ILE A 22 12.98 -3.41 -22.16
CA ILE A 22 12.16 -3.87 -21.04
C ILE A 22 12.77 -5.09 -20.28
N THR A 23 13.87 -5.67 -20.78
CA THR A 23 14.56 -6.85 -20.27
C THR A 23 15.33 -6.68 -18.96
N ASP A 24 15.62 -5.47 -18.47
CA ASP A 24 16.39 -5.30 -17.22
C ASP A 24 15.54 -5.57 -15.95
N HIS A 25 14.23 -5.69 -16.09
CA HIS A 25 13.32 -6.07 -15.00
C HIS A 25 13.28 -7.58 -14.72
N GLU A 26 13.96 -8.42 -15.52
CA GLU A 26 13.85 -9.88 -15.41
C GLU A 26 14.76 -10.49 -14.33
N ARG A 27 15.73 -9.74 -13.79
CA ARG A 27 16.63 -10.19 -12.70
C ARG A 27 16.96 -9.09 -11.69
N GLY A 28 17.42 -9.49 -10.51
CA GLY A 28 17.89 -8.56 -9.48
C GLY A 28 16.78 -7.71 -8.85
N ALA A 29 17.08 -6.45 -8.51
CA ALA A 29 16.18 -5.58 -7.76
C ALA A 29 14.88 -5.23 -8.53
N GLY A 30 14.94 -5.12 -9.87
CA GLY A 30 13.78 -4.82 -10.70
C GLY A 30 12.71 -5.92 -10.66
N ALA A 31 13.14 -7.18 -10.73
CA ALA A 31 12.24 -8.34 -10.62
C ALA A 31 11.54 -8.41 -9.27
N VAL A 32 12.27 -8.10 -8.18
CA VAL A 32 11.71 -8.03 -6.83
C VAL A 32 10.70 -6.90 -6.72
N ALA A 33 11.01 -5.71 -7.25
CA ALA A 33 10.09 -4.58 -7.24
C ALA A 33 8.79 -4.88 -7.99
N HIS A 34 8.87 -5.49 -9.17
CA HIS A 34 7.68 -5.84 -9.94
C HIS A 34 6.84 -6.92 -9.26
N SER A 35 7.49 -7.91 -8.62
CA SER A 35 6.80 -8.94 -7.84
C SER A 35 6.07 -8.33 -6.63
N LEU A 36 6.70 -7.39 -5.93
CA LEU A 36 6.07 -6.64 -4.83
C LEU A 36 4.90 -5.80 -5.32
N GLU A 37 5.05 -5.09 -6.44
CA GLU A 37 3.97 -4.30 -7.05
C GLU A 37 2.77 -5.20 -7.42
N GLN A 38 3.03 -6.35 -8.06
CA GLN A 38 2.02 -7.33 -8.39
C GLN A 38 1.32 -7.88 -7.15
N LEU A 39 2.07 -8.23 -6.12
CA LEU A 39 1.52 -8.74 -4.85
C LEU A 39 0.59 -7.71 -4.21
N VAL A 40 1.03 -6.45 -4.12
CA VAL A 40 0.24 -5.34 -3.60
C VAL A 40 -1.03 -5.18 -4.42
N ARG A 41 -0.93 -5.12 -5.76
CA ARG A 41 -2.08 -4.97 -6.66
C ARG A 41 -3.11 -6.07 -6.46
N VAL A 42 -2.68 -7.34 -6.37
CA VAL A 42 -3.58 -8.49 -6.16
C VAL A 42 -4.27 -8.38 -4.79
N HIS A 43 -3.53 -8.07 -3.73
CA HIS A 43 -4.10 -7.89 -2.40
C HIS A 43 -5.16 -6.78 -2.38
N PHE A 44 -4.87 -5.62 -2.98
CA PHE A 44 -5.82 -4.51 -3.05
C PHE A 44 -7.08 -4.84 -3.86
N ALA A 45 -6.94 -5.56 -4.98
CA ALA A 45 -8.07 -5.98 -5.81
C ALA A 45 -9.04 -6.90 -5.05
N ARG A 46 -8.53 -7.71 -4.12
CA ARG A 46 -9.32 -8.63 -3.28
C ARG A 46 -9.81 -8.02 -1.97
N SER A 47 -9.35 -6.82 -1.63
CA SER A 47 -9.60 -6.21 -0.32
C SER A 47 -10.99 -5.55 -0.18
N PHE A 48 -11.85 -5.62 -1.21
CA PHE A 48 -13.25 -5.20 -1.09
C PHE A 48 -14.12 -6.37 -0.61
N VAL A 49 -14.12 -6.60 0.70
CA VAL A 49 -14.85 -7.69 1.37
C VAL A 49 -15.71 -7.09 2.50
N HIS A 50 -16.87 -7.68 2.78
CA HIS A 50 -17.86 -7.17 3.76
C HIS A 50 -18.26 -5.69 3.56
N GLY A 51 -18.17 -5.22 2.31
CA GLY A 51 -18.42 -3.81 1.95
C GLY A 51 -17.44 -2.82 2.57
N LEU A 52 -16.26 -3.27 3.00
CA LEU A 52 -15.15 -2.44 3.44
C LEU A 52 -14.18 -2.19 2.29
N LYS A 53 -13.71 -0.94 2.18
CA LYS A 53 -12.59 -0.58 1.30
C LYS A 53 -11.25 -0.96 1.96
N PRO A 54 -10.16 -1.14 1.20
CA PRO A 54 -8.83 -1.40 1.76
C PRO A 54 -8.41 -0.40 2.85
N ALA A 55 -8.75 0.87 2.68
CA ALA A 55 -8.48 1.92 3.67
C ALA A 55 -9.21 1.71 5.00
N GLN A 56 -10.42 1.15 4.96
CA GLN A 56 -11.25 0.87 6.13
C GLN A 56 -10.74 -0.36 6.89
N TRP A 57 -10.33 -1.42 6.19
CA TRP A 57 -9.65 -2.57 6.80
C TRP A 57 -8.38 -2.15 7.53
N HIS A 58 -7.52 -1.37 6.88
CA HIS A 58 -6.33 -0.82 7.51
C HIS A 58 -6.68 0.01 8.75
N ALA A 59 -7.68 0.90 8.67
CA ALA A 59 -8.12 1.69 9.81
C ALA A 59 -8.58 0.80 10.98
N LEU A 60 -9.40 -0.21 10.71
CA LEU A 60 -9.89 -1.13 11.73
C LEU A 60 -8.73 -1.86 12.42
N ARG A 61 -7.76 -2.38 11.66
CA ARG A 61 -6.52 -2.98 12.19
C ARG A 61 -5.76 -2.02 13.09
N TYR A 62 -5.54 -0.78 12.63
CA TYR A 62 -4.84 0.24 13.41
C TYR A 62 -5.49 0.42 14.79
N PHE A 63 -6.82 0.59 14.84
CA PHE A 63 -7.52 0.77 16.11
C PHE A 63 -7.55 -0.48 16.99
N ALA A 64 -7.43 -1.68 16.41
CA ALA A 64 -7.38 -2.93 17.15
C ALA A 64 -6.05 -3.10 17.91
N VAL A 65 -4.92 -2.74 17.29
CA VAL A 65 -3.58 -3.02 17.84
C VAL A 65 -2.93 -1.84 18.56
N MET A 66 -3.35 -0.60 18.26
CA MET A 66 -2.71 0.57 18.85
C MET A 66 -3.15 0.80 20.31
N PRO A 67 -2.27 1.38 21.16
CA PRO A 67 -2.62 1.81 22.52
C PRO A 67 -3.75 2.84 22.51
N GLN A 68 -4.55 2.90 23.58
CA GLN A 68 -5.73 3.76 23.67
C GLN A 68 -5.42 5.24 23.40
N GLU A 69 -4.26 5.72 23.82
CA GLU A 69 -3.80 7.10 23.64
C GLU A 69 -3.54 7.44 22.16
N GLN A 70 -3.24 6.41 21.36
CA GLN A 70 -3.05 6.53 19.91
C GLN A 70 -4.34 6.25 19.12
N ARG A 71 -5.44 5.84 19.76
CA ARG A 71 -6.74 5.64 19.10
C ARG A 71 -7.47 6.97 18.90
N THR A 72 -6.85 7.85 18.11
CA THR A 72 -7.40 9.16 17.75
C THR A 72 -7.37 9.37 16.24
N VAL A 73 -8.23 10.26 15.73
CA VAL A 73 -8.23 10.63 14.31
C VAL A 73 -6.87 11.19 13.88
N THR A 74 -6.26 12.01 14.72
CA THR A 74 -4.98 12.68 14.44
C THR A 74 -3.83 11.68 14.36
N ALA A 75 -3.73 10.77 15.33
CA ALA A 75 -2.70 9.76 15.33
C ALA A 75 -2.84 8.81 14.12
N PHE A 76 -4.07 8.42 13.77
CA PHE A 76 -4.33 7.62 12.58
C PHE A 76 -3.98 8.36 11.28
N ALA A 77 -4.34 9.63 11.15
CA ALA A 77 -4.02 10.44 9.97
C ALA A 77 -2.50 10.50 9.75
N ARG A 78 -1.74 10.76 10.81
CA ARG A 78 -0.27 10.79 10.81
C ARG A 78 0.30 9.42 10.45
N HIS A 79 -0.19 8.35 11.08
CA HIS A 79 0.28 6.99 10.82
C HIS A 79 0.08 6.58 9.35
N ARG A 80 -1.05 6.97 8.75
CA ARG A 80 -1.39 6.64 7.36
C ARG A 80 -0.70 7.55 6.34
N GLY A 81 -0.08 8.67 6.75
CA GLY A 81 0.36 9.71 5.82
C GLY A 81 -0.81 10.32 5.04
N SER A 82 -1.96 10.54 5.69
CA SER A 82 -3.18 11.06 5.05
C SER A 82 -3.67 12.34 5.73
N THR A 83 -4.50 13.12 5.03
CA THR A 83 -5.10 14.32 5.63
C THR A 83 -6.12 13.94 6.72
N MET A 84 -6.32 14.87 7.66
CA MET A 84 -7.33 14.72 8.72
C MET A 84 -8.74 14.47 8.18
N GLY A 85 -9.11 15.08 7.05
CA GLY A 85 -10.40 14.88 6.40
C GLY A 85 -10.59 13.45 5.89
N THR A 86 -9.56 12.88 5.25
CA THR A 86 -9.57 11.50 4.75
C THR A 86 -9.63 10.49 5.89
N ALA A 87 -8.84 10.70 6.95
CA ALA A 87 -8.85 9.89 8.16
C ALA A 87 -10.23 9.92 8.84
N SER A 88 -10.78 11.12 9.05
CA SER A 88 -12.09 11.32 9.68
C SER A 88 -13.23 10.65 8.89
N THR A 89 -13.19 10.75 7.55
CA THR A 89 -14.18 10.09 6.68
C THR A 89 -14.13 8.57 6.82
N THR A 90 -12.92 7.99 6.84
CA THR A 90 -12.71 6.55 7.00
C THR A 90 -13.24 6.06 8.35
N ILE A 91 -12.88 6.76 9.43
CA ILE A 91 -13.33 6.43 10.79
C ILE A 91 -14.85 6.57 10.90
N SER A 92 -15.42 7.65 10.37
CA SER A 92 -16.87 7.87 10.41
C SER A 92 -17.65 6.81 9.66
N ALA A 93 -17.10 6.26 8.56
CA ALA A 93 -17.71 5.15 7.86
C ALA A 93 -17.70 3.85 8.69
N LEU A 94 -16.60 3.56 9.39
CA LEU A 94 -16.50 2.41 10.29
C LEU A 94 -17.44 2.54 11.50
N VAL A 95 -17.56 3.74 12.08
CA VAL A 95 -18.51 4.00 13.17
C VAL A 95 -19.94 3.82 12.71
N ARG A 96 -20.30 4.33 11.53
CA ARG A 96 -21.64 4.14 10.95
C ARG A 96 -21.97 2.67 10.69
N LYS A 97 -20.96 1.87 10.33
CA LYS A 97 -21.08 0.43 10.12
C LYS A 97 -21.11 -0.38 11.43
N GLY A 98 -20.85 0.25 12.58
CA GLY A 98 -20.85 -0.43 13.88
C GLY A 98 -19.54 -1.13 14.25
N TYR A 99 -18.47 -1.01 13.43
CA TYR A 99 -17.18 -1.68 13.69
C TYR A 99 -16.23 -0.87 14.57
N LEU A 100 -16.48 0.44 14.71
CA LEU A 100 -15.84 1.31 15.69
C LEU A 100 -16.90 1.99 16.55
N GLY A 101 -16.63 2.09 17.85
CA GLY A 101 -17.44 2.85 18.80
C GLY A 101 -16.74 4.12 19.27
N ARG A 102 -17.50 5.05 19.86
CA ARG A 102 -16.98 6.21 20.60
C ARG A 102 -17.41 6.11 22.06
N ARG A 103 -16.46 6.15 22.99
CA ARG A 103 -16.74 6.23 24.44
C ARG A 103 -16.79 7.69 24.89
N GLY A 104 -17.88 8.06 25.57
CA GLY A 104 -18.06 9.36 26.22
C GLY A 104 -18.59 10.48 25.33
N SER A 105 -19.11 11.54 25.95
CA SER A 105 -19.61 12.78 25.32
C SER A 105 -18.51 13.83 25.09
N GLY A 106 -17.24 13.46 25.26
CA GLY A 106 -16.09 14.34 25.08
C GLY A 106 -15.84 14.73 23.61
N ALA A 107 -14.77 15.49 23.37
CA ALA A 107 -14.40 16.01 22.04
C ALA A 107 -14.54 14.93 20.95
N ARG A 108 -15.06 15.32 19.76
CA ARG A 108 -15.39 14.43 18.61
C ARG A 108 -14.29 13.42 18.19
N ASN A 109 -13.07 13.58 18.68
CA ASN A 109 -11.85 12.87 18.29
C ASN A 109 -11.24 11.95 19.35
N SER A 110 -11.84 11.80 20.54
CA SER A 110 -11.36 10.88 21.60
C SER A 110 -12.29 9.68 21.82
N GLY A 111 -11.77 8.62 22.43
CA GLY A 111 -12.57 7.46 22.87
C GLY A 111 -12.92 6.45 21.77
N LEU A 112 -12.18 6.43 20.65
CA LEU A 112 -12.37 5.41 19.62
C LEU A 112 -11.93 4.04 20.14
N HIS A 113 -12.76 3.03 19.90
CA HIS A 113 -12.46 1.64 20.18
C HIS A 113 -13.06 0.75 19.10
N VAL A 114 -12.48 -0.42 18.92
CA VAL A 114 -13.07 -1.49 18.13
C VAL A 114 -14.19 -2.11 18.95
N THR A 115 -15.35 -2.31 18.33
CA THR A 115 -16.50 -2.99 18.94
C THR A 115 -16.31 -4.50 18.91
N GLU A 116 -17.21 -5.26 19.53
CA GLU A 116 -17.18 -6.71 19.43
C GLU A 116 -17.33 -7.16 17.98
N GLU A 117 -18.30 -6.59 17.25
CA GLU A 117 -18.54 -6.87 15.83
C GLU A 117 -17.33 -6.48 14.97
N GLY A 118 -16.59 -5.43 15.36
CA GLY A 118 -15.35 -5.04 14.70
C GLY A 118 -14.21 -6.05 14.94
N HIS A 119 -14.15 -6.67 16.11
CA HIS A 119 -13.18 -7.72 16.42
C HIS A 119 -13.51 -9.03 15.69
N GLU A 120 -14.78 -9.42 15.66
CA GLU A 120 -15.24 -10.58 14.88
C GLU A 120 -14.93 -10.40 13.39
N LEU A 121 -15.20 -9.21 12.84
CA LEU A 121 -14.93 -8.92 11.43
C LEU A 121 -13.45 -9.04 11.05
N LEU A 122 -12.52 -8.79 11.98
CA LEU A 122 -11.08 -8.90 11.71
C LEU A 122 -10.65 -10.34 11.43
N SER A 123 -11.45 -11.35 11.78
CA SER A 123 -11.20 -12.74 11.35
C SER A 123 -11.31 -12.89 9.83
N ASP A 124 -12.13 -12.06 9.17
CA ASP A 124 -12.33 -12.05 7.72
C ASP A 124 -11.45 -11.00 7.00
N ASP A 125 -10.42 -10.49 7.66
CA ASP A 125 -9.54 -9.47 7.09
C ASP A 125 -8.80 -10.02 5.83
N PRO A 126 -8.88 -9.35 4.67
CA PRO A 126 -8.19 -9.77 3.44
C PRO A 126 -6.67 -9.88 3.57
N ILE A 127 -6.05 -9.27 4.60
CA ILE A 127 -4.62 -9.46 4.88
C ILE A 127 -4.31 -10.90 5.29
N ASN A 128 -5.29 -11.64 5.81
CA ASN A 128 -5.10 -13.02 6.26
C ASN A 128 -4.74 -13.94 5.07
N GLU A 129 -5.21 -13.66 3.85
CA GLU A 129 -4.75 -14.39 2.64
C GLU A 129 -3.24 -14.19 2.41
N LEU A 130 -2.74 -12.97 2.62
CA LEU A 130 -1.31 -12.67 2.47
C LEU A 130 -0.50 -13.31 3.60
N VAL A 131 -1.02 -13.31 4.83
CA VAL A 131 -0.39 -14.01 5.96
C VAL A 131 -0.29 -15.50 5.65
N GLN A 132 -1.36 -16.13 5.17
CA GLN A 132 -1.36 -17.54 4.77
C GLN A 132 -0.37 -17.82 3.64
N ALA A 133 -0.29 -16.96 2.62
CA ALA A 133 0.69 -17.10 1.54
C ALA A 133 2.14 -17.04 2.05
N ILE A 134 2.44 -16.08 2.94
CA ILE A 134 3.74 -15.98 3.61
C ILE A 134 3.98 -17.22 4.49
N ASP A 135 2.91 -17.78 5.07
CA ASP A 135 3.00 -18.95 5.93
C ASP A 135 3.47 -20.22 5.20
N THR A 136 3.28 -20.28 3.88
CA THR A 136 3.73 -21.39 3.02
C THR A 136 5.22 -21.34 2.69
N LEU A 137 5.88 -20.20 2.91
CA LEU A 137 7.31 -20.04 2.66
C LEU A 137 8.13 -20.82 3.68
N ASP A 138 9.33 -21.24 3.27
CA ASP A 138 10.25 -21.85 4.22
C ASP A 138 10.74 -20.82 5.27
N PRO A 139 11.26 -21.28 6.43
CA PRO A 139 11.69 -20.38 7.49
C PRO A 139 12.80 -19.39 7.09
N GLN A 140 13.66 -19.76 6.15
CA GLN A 140 14.76 -18.91 5.69
C GLN A 140 14.24 -17.78 4.80
N GLU A 141 13.35 -18.08 3.87
CA GLU A 141 12.66 -17.10 3.03
C GLU A 141 11.84 -16.13 3.88
N ARG A 142 11.05 -16.65 4.82
CA ARG A 142 10.26 -15.81 5.74
C ARG A 142 11.15 -14.87 6.56
N SER A 143 12.22 -15.40 7.16
CA SER A 143 13.17 -14.59 7.93
C SER A 143 13.88 -13.53 7.07
N ALA A 144 14.10 -13.81 5.78
CA ALA A 144 14.63 -12.81 4.86
C ALA A 144 13.64 -11.67 4.64
N LEU A 145 12.36 -11.96 4.43
CA LEU A 145 11.30 -10.96 4.27
C LEU A 145 11.10 -10.12 5.54
N GLU A 146 11.04 -10.74 6.72
CA GLU A 146 10.90 -10.07 8.01
C GLU A 146 12.01 -9.05 8.28
N ARG A 147 13.24 -9.34 7.82
CA ARG A 147 14.38 -8.42 7.96
C ARG A 147 14.47 -7.36 6.87
N ALA A 148 14.03 -7.68 5.65
CA ALA A 148 14.19 -6.79 4.49
C ALA A 148 13.04 -5.80 4.35
N LEU A 149 11.79 -6.23 4.45
CA LEU A 149 10.61 -5.39 4.18
C LEU A 149 10.54 -4.15 5.09
N PRO A 150 10.78 -4.22 6.42
CA PRO A 150 10.75 -3.03 7.26
C PRO A 150 11.79 -1.98 6.83
N LYS A 151 12.95 -2.39 6.33
CA LYS A 151 13.99 -1.47 5.83
C LYS A 151 13.54 -0.76 4.55
N LEU A 152 12.84 -1.47 3.66
CA LEU A 152 12.29 -0.89 2.43
C LEU A 152 11.18 0.11 2.76
N VAL A 153 10.27 -0.22 3.67
CA VAL A 153 9.21 0.69 4.12
C VAL A 153 9.80 1.94 4.78
N ASP A 154 10.77 1.76 5.66
CA ASP A 154 11.49 2.85 6.33
C ASP A 154 12.20 3.76 5.30
N TYR A 155 12.90 3.19 4.32
CA TYR A 155 13.51 3.96 3.23
C TYR A 155 12.49 4.78 2.43
N MET A 156 11.34 4.18 2.08
CA MET A 156 10.29 4.85 1.29
C MET A 156 9.51 5.91 2.07
N THR A 157 9.43 5.80 3.39
CA THR A 157 8.68 6.74 4.25
C THR A 157 9.54 7.88 4.80
N ARG A 158 10.86 7.76 4.73
CA ARG A 158 11.83 8.81 5.11
C ARG A 158 12.14 9.83 4.02
N GLY A 159 11.59 9.66 2.81
CA GLY A 159 11.75 10.59 1.72
C GLY A 159 10.88 11.84 1.88
N ASP A 160 11.29 12.72 2.80
CA ASP A 160 10.91 14.14 2.90
C ASP A 160 12.19 14.99 3.03
#